data_AF-D2KKE6-F1
#
_entry.id   AF-D2KKE6-F1
#
_cell.length_a   1.000
_cell.length_b   1.000
_cell.length_c   1.000
_cell.angle_alpha   90.00
_cell.angle_beta   90.00
_cell.angle_gamma   90.00
#
_symmetry.space_group_name_H-M   'P 1'
#
loop_
_entity.id
_entity.type
_entity.pdbx_description
1 polymer ?
#
loop_
_entity_poly.entity_id
_entity_poly.type
_entity_poly.pdbx_seq_one_letter_code
_entity_poly.pdbx_strand_id
1 'polypeptide(L)'
;MARIWKGPFISPHRLGAQPAHALPPVPARVSAVIRTGAVKLVTLAPEVEHADTAIQQFVNAGIRVSIGHTQADHEQTDRAICRICGGGGVAGGTHMFNAMPPVMARAPGPATALMCSDDAYAEMIFDTHHVHPALFRLAHRVMGRLLFVTDAM
;
A
#
# COMPACT_ATOMS: atom_id res chain seq x y z
N MET A 1 -16.98 13.23 -0.69
CA MET A 1 -16.42 11.93 -1.11
C MET A 1 -14.93 11.94 -0.82
N ALA A 2 -14.44 11.01 0.00
CA ALA A 2 -13.00 10.83 0.21
C ALA A 2 -12.39 10.28 -1.09
N ARG A 3 -11.35 10.92 -1.63
CA ARG A 3 -10.67 10.44 -2.83
C ARG A 3 -9.48 9.58 -2.42
N ILE A 4 -9.41 8.37 -3.00
CA ILE A 4 -8.25 7.48 -2.97
C ILE A 4 -7.32 7.89 -4.09
N TRP A 5 -6.03 8.02 -3.77
CA TRP A 5 -4.99 8.40 -4.73
C TRP A 5 -4.04 7.21 -4.95
N LYS A 6 -4.28 6.43 -6.01
CA LYS A 6 -3.53 5.21 -6.34
C LYS A 6 -2.49 5.50 -7.42
N GLY A 7 -1.23 5.76 -7.01
CA GLY A 7 -0.18 6.29 -7.89
C GLY A 7 -0.27 7.81 -8.09
N PRO A 8 0.82 8.54 -8.43
CA PRO A 8 1.99 8.03 -9.11
C PRO A 8 3.14 7.55 -8.23
N PHE A 9 3.05 7.65 -6.90
CA PHE A 9 4.15 7.33 -5.97
C PHE A 9 4.35 5.82 -5.77
N ILE A 10 4.35 5.08 -6.87
CA ILE A 10 4.38 3.62 -6.95
C ILE A 10 5.60 3.16 -7.75
N SER A 11 5.88 1.86 -7.71
CA SER A 11 6.99 1.26 -8.44
C SER A 11 6.74 1.27 -9.95
N PRO A 12 7.68 1.77 -10.78
CA PRO A 12 7.58 1.65 -12.24
C PRO A 12 7.62 0.19 -12.71
N HIS A 13 8.07 -0.74 -11.87
CA HIS A 13 8.18 -2.16 -12.18
C HIS A 13 6.96 -2.98 -11.71
N ARG A 14 5.93 -2.31 -11.15
CA ARG A 14 4.69 -2.92 -10.66
C ARG A 14 3.48 -2.05 -10.96
N LEU A 15 3.38 -1.53 -12.17
CA LEU A 15 2.26 -0.67 -12.59
C LEU A 15 0.90 -1.40 -12.59
N GLY A 16 0.87 -2.70 -12.87
CA GLY A 16 -0.39 -3.41 -13.10
C GLY A 16 -1.14 -2.77 -14.28
N ALA A 17 -2.39 -2.36 -14.05
CA ALA A 17 -3.20 -1.65 -15.05
C ALA A 17 -2.98 -0.13 -15.08
N GLN A 18 -2.10 0.42 -14.24
CA GLN A 18 -1.82 1.86 -14.20
C GLN A 18 -1.08 2.32 -15.48
N PRO A 19 -1.34 3.54 -15.97
CA PRO A 19 -0.50 4.15 -17.00
C PRO A 19 0.97 4.20 -16.56
N ALA A 20 1.90 4.18 -17.51
CA ALA A 20 3.35 4.27 -17.27
C ALA A 20 3.80 5.68 -16.85
N HIS A 21 3.29 6.13 -15.70
CA HIS A 21 3.47 7.47 -15.15
C HIS A 21 3.88 7.41 -13.66
N ALA A 22 4.54 6.33 -13.24
CA ALA A 22 5.16 6.29 -11.91
C ALA A 22 6.13 7.48 -11.75
N LEU A 23 5.98 8.22 -10.65
CA LEU A 23 6.78 9.39 -10.33
C LEU A 23 7.27 9.27 -8.89
N PRO A 24 8.52 9.67 -8.58
CA PRO A 24 8.97 9.71 -7.20
C PRO A 24 8.19 10.77 -6.39
N PRO A 25 7.85 10.48 -5.12
CA PRO A 25 7.19 11.40 -4.20
C PRO A 25 8.13 12.49 -3.66
N VAL A 26 8.71 13.29 -4.57
CA VAL A 26 9.50 14.46 -4.17
C VAL A 26 8.65 15.44 -3.34
N PRO A 27 9.24 16.20 -2.39
CA PRO A 27 8.50 17.04 -1.45
C PRO A 27 7.49 18.00 -2.10
N ALA A 28 7.80 18.56 -3.26
CA ALA A 28 6.91 19.46 -3.98
C ALA A 28 5.62 18.77 -4.47
N ARG A 29 5.72 17.51 -4.94
CA ARG A 29 4.57 16.73 -5.40
C ARG A 29 3.71 16.27 -4.23
N VAL A 30 4.33 15.82 -3.14
CA VAL A 30 3.63 15.44 -1.92
C VAL A 30 2.86 16.63 -1.34
N SER A 31 3.51 17.79 -1.26
CA SER A 31 2.88 19.04 -0.83
C SER A 31 1.71 19.43 -1.73
N ALA A 32 1.82 19.24 -3.05
CA ALA A 32 0.73 19.51 -3.98
C ALA A 32 -0.49 18.59 -3.73
N VAL A 33 -0.27 17.30 -3.47
CA VAL A 33 -1.34 16.35 -3.13
C VAL A 33 -2.01 16.73 -1.82
N ILE A 34 -1.23 17.02 -0.76
CA ILE A 34 -1.75 17.43 0.55
C ILE A 34 -2.62 18.69 0.43
N ARG A 35 -2.14 19.69 -0.31
CA ARG A 35 -2.83 20.99 -0.49
C ARG A 35 -4.19 20.86 -1.19
N THR A 36 -4.47 19.75 -1.88
CA THR A 36 -5.80 19.52 -2.45
C THR A 36 -6.88 19.40 -1.36
N GLY A 37 -6.54 18.98 -0.15
CA GLY A 37 -7.47 18.73 0.96
C GLY A 37 -8.48 17.58 0.74
N ALA A 38 -8.51 17.00 -0.46
CA ALA A 38 -9.50 16.02 -0.88
C ALA A 38 -9.03 14.56 -0.72
N VAL A 39 -7.71 14.35 -0.72
CA VAL A 39 -7.10 13.01 -0.61
C VAL A 39 -7.13 12.54 0.83
N LYS A 40 -7.62 11.31 1.06
CA LYS A 40 -7.67 10.69 2.40
C LYS A 40 -6.81 9.44 2.52
N LEU A 41 -6.41 8.88 1.40
CA LEU A 41 -5.56 7.71 1.31
C LEU A 41 -4.68 7.83 0.08
N VAL A 42 -3.40 7.50 0.23
CA VAL A 42 -2.43 7.37 -0.87
C VAL A 42 -1.92 5.94 -0.94
N THR A 43 -1.84 5.38 -2.15
CA THR A 43 -1.05 4.17 -2.40
C THR A 43 0.38 4.55 -2.71
N LEU A 44 1.33 4.00 -1.95
CA LEU A 44 2.75 4.30 -2.06
C LEU A 44 3.59 3.02 -2.04
N ALA A 45 4.61 2.96 -2.90
CA ALA A 45 5.59 1.89 -2.91
C ALA A 45 6.79 2.27 -2.03
N PRO A 46 7.09 1.57 -0.92
CA PRO A 46 8.07 2.03 0.06
C PRO A 46 9.53 1.95 -0.42
N GLU A 47 9.82 1.24 -1.51
CA GLU A 47 11.17 1.12 -2.06
C GLU A 47 11.56 2.28 -2.98
N VAL A 48 10.62 3.15 -3.38
CA VAL A 48 10.92 4.25 -4.31
C VAL A 48 11.58 5.42 -3.59
N GLU A 49 12.39 6.18 -4.33
CA GLU A 49 13.11 7.33 -3.77
C GLU A 49 12.16 8.35 -3.14
N HIS A 50 12.54 8.88 -1.97
CA HIS A 50 11.75 9.81 -1.13
C HIS A 50 10.51 9.22 -0.44
N ALA A 51 10.25 7.91 -0.55
CA ALA A 51 9.13 7.25 0.13
C ALA A 51 9.06 7.57 1.63
N ASP A 52 10.17 7.44 2.35
CA ASP A 52 10.23 7.66 3.80
C ASP A 52 9.79 9.07 4.22
N THR A 53 10.30 10.09 3.54
CA THR A 53 9.92 11.49 3.78
C THR A 53 8.46 11.73 3.41
N ALA A 54 7.99 11.14 2.31
CA ALA A 54 6.61 11.26 1.87
C ALA A 54 5.63 10.63 2.85
N ILE A 55 5.96 9.44 3.38
CA ILE A 55 5.19 8.76 4.43
C ILE A 55 4.99 9.71 5.61
N GLN A 56 6.07 10.32 6.13
CA GLN A 56 5.96 11.23 7.26
C GLN A 56 5.07 12.44 6.94
N GLN A 57 5.19 13.01 5.75
CA GLN A 57 4.37 14.16 5.33
C GLN A 57 2.89 13.81 5.23
N PHE A 58 2.54 12.63 4.68
CA PHE A 58 1.16 12.18 4.59
C PHE A 58 0.57 11.87 5.97
N VAL A 59 1.34 11.20 6.83
CA VAL A 59 0.94 10.92 8.21
C VAL A 59 0.67 12.21 8.98
N ASN A 60 1.58 13.19 8.91
CA ASN A 60 1.40 14.50 9.55
C ASN A 60 0.17 15.26 9.01
N ALA A 61 -0.20 15.03 7.76
CA ALA A 61 -1.40 15.60 7.14
C ALA A 61 -2.69 14.82 7.44
N GLY A 62 -2.63 13.74 8.24
CA GLY A 62 -3.77 12.87 8.55
C GLY A 62 -4.26 12.03 7.36
N ILE A 63 -3.40 11.81 6.36
CA ILE A 63 -3.68 10.99 5.18
C ILE A 63 -3.18 9.57 5.44
N ARG A 64 -4.04 8.58 5.20
CA ARG A 64 -3.68 7.15 5.34
C ARG A 64 -2.68 6.75 4.25
N VAL A 65 -1.72 5.91 4.60
CA VAL A 65 -0.74 5.40 3.64
C VAL A 65 -0.96 3.91 3.45
N SER A 66 -1.22 3.53 2.21
CA SER A 66 -1.46 2.15 1.82
C SER A 66 -0.32 1.66 0.94
N ILE A 67 0.28 0.53 1.28
CA ILE A 67 1.42 -0.06 0.57
C ILE A 67 0.88 -0.86 -0.61
N GLY A 68 1.37 -0.58 -1.82
CA GLY A 68 0.91 -1.26 -3.03
C GLY A 68 1.70 -0.88 -4.26
N HIS A 69 1.53 -1.65 -5.35
CA HIS A 69 2.29 -1.45 -6.59
C HIS A 69 3.79 -1.33 -6.34
N THR A 70 4.34 -2.30 -5.61
CA THR A 70 5.65 -2.22 -4.97
C THR A 70 6.48 -3.45 -5.27
N GLN A 71 7.78 -3.30 -5.42
CA GLN A 71 8.78 -4.37 -5.43
C GLN A 71 9.42 -4.63 -4.06
N ALA A 72 8.98 -3.92 -3.02
CA ALA A 72 9.56 -4.01 -1.69
C ALA A 72 9.57 -5.45 -1.18
N ASP A 73 10.65 -5.79 -0.49
CA ASP A 73 10.74 -7.03 0.27
C ASP A 73 9.93 -6.92 1.58
N HIS A 74 9.99 -7.98 2.38
CA HIS A 74 9.28 -8.07 3.63
C HIS A 74 9.77 -7.00 4.62
N GLU A 75 11.09 -6.87 4.77
CA GLU A 75 11.72 -5.98 5.73
C GLU A 75 11.52 -4.50 5.38
N GLN A 76 11.54 -4.12 4.10
CA GLN A 76 11.18 -2.78 3.63
C GLN A 76 9.72 -2.47 3.93
N THR A 77 8.83 -3.43 3.71
CA THR A 77 7.40 -3.26 3.98
C THR A 77 7.13 -3.11 5.47
N ASP A 78 7.74 -3.95 6.30
CA ASP A 78 7.60 -3.90 7.76
C ASP A 78 8.12 -2.57 8.33
N ARG A 79 9.28 -2.09 7.86
CA ARG A 79 9.80 -0.76 8.22
C ARG A 79 8.84 0.37 7.83
N ALA A 80 8.19 0.27 6.66
CA ALA A 80 7.22 1.26 6.23
C ALA A 80 5.97 1.25 7.14
N ILE A 81 5.46 0.07 7.49
CA ILE A 81 4.34 -0.09 8.44
C ILE A 81 4.72 0.53 9.79
N CYS A 82 5.86 0.13 10.37
CA CYS A 82 6.37 0.67 11.63
C CYS A 82 6.49 2.20 11.60
N ARG A 83 7.00 2.78 10.50
CA ARG A 83 7.12 4.23 10.34
C ARG A 83 5.75 4.92 10.29
N ILE A 84 4.80 4.38 9.52
CA ILE A 84 3.46 4.93 9.41
C ILE A 84 2.79 4.95 10.79
N CYS A 85 2.78 3.80 11.47
CA CYS A 85 2.14 3.63 12.78
C CYS A 85 2.83 4.43 13.88
N GLY A 86 4.18 4.43 13.91
CA GLY A 86 4.98 5.20 14.87
C GLY A 86 4.81 6.71 14.75
N GLY A 87 4.42 7.21 13.56
CA GLY A 87 4.03 8.60 13.35
C GLY A 87 2.59 8.93 13.74
N GLY A 88 1.83 7.97 14.28
CA GLY A 88 0.39 8.11 14.59
C GLY A 88 -0.52 7.94 13.35
N GLY A 89 0.02 7.44 12.24
CA GLY A 89 -0.71 7.17 11.01
C GLY A 89 -1.39 5.80 10.99
N VAL A 90 -2.13 5.54 9.92
CA VAL A 90 -2.77 4.24 9.68
C VAL A 90 -2.14 3.61 8.44
N ALA A 91 -1.48 2.46 8.65
CA ALA A 91 -0.89 1.66 7.59
C ALA A 91 -1.94 0.72 6.96
N GLY A 92 -1.93 0.63 5.64
CA GLY A 92 -2.76 -0.29 4.87
C GLY A 92 -1.96 -1.05 3.81
N GLY A 93 -2.58 -2.07 3.22
CA GLY A 93 -2.16 -2.67 1.96
C GLY A 93 -3.21 -2.44 0.87
N THR A 94 -2.82 -1.89 -0.28
CA THR A 94 -3.72 -1.73 -1.43
C THR A 94 -3.80 -3.07 -2.15
N HIS A 95 -5.03 -3.56 -2.40
CA HIS A 95 -5.36 -4.80 -3.14
C HIS A 95 -4.33 -5.94 -3.01
N MET A 96 -3.98 -6.26 -1.76
CA MET A 96 -2.95 -7.22 -1.34
C MET A 96 -2.86 -8.46 -2.26
N PHE A 97 -1.62 -8.87 -2.53
CA PHE A 97 -1.17 -9.84 -3.56
C PHE A 97 -1.06 -9.28 -4.99
N ASN A 98 -1.87 -8.30 -5.37
CA ASN A 98 -1.85 -7.76 -6.74
C ASN A 98 -0.74 -6.70 -6.90
N ALA A 99 -0.04 -6.74 -8.03
CA ALA A 99 1.10 -5.84 -8.31
C ALA A 99 2.16 -5.80 -7.18
N MET A 100 2.43 -6.95 -6.57
CA MET A 100 3.42 -7.17 -5.52
C MET A 100 4.27 -8.42 -5.83
N PRO A 101 5.50 -8.57 -5.31
CA PRO A 101 6.21 -9.84 -5.31
C PRO A 101 5.37 -10.96 -4.69
N PRO A 102 5.42 -12.19 -5.24
CA PRO A 102 4.74 -13.34 -4.65
C PRO A 102 5.39 -13.73 -3.31
N VAL A 103 4.64 -14.44 -2.48
CA VAL A 103 5.15 -15.02 -1.24
C VAL A 103 6.01 -16.24 -1.56
N MET A 104 7.30 -16.18 -1.21
CA MET A 104 8.25 -17.29 -1.37
C MET A 104 8.92 -17.62 -0.03
N ALA A 105 9.36 -18.88 0.14
CA ALA A 105 9.89 -19.38 1.42
C ALA A 105 11.07 -18.56 2.00
N ARG A 106 11.90 -17.95 1.15
CA ARG A 106 13.03 -17.08 1.55
C ARG A 106 12.87 -15.61 1.13
N ALA A 107 11.72 -15.26 0.57
CA ALA A 107 11.39 -13.91 0.15
C ALA A 107 9.87 -13.74 0.32
N PRO A 108 9.40 -13.58 1.57
CA PRO A 108 7.97 -13.63 1.88
C PRO A 108 7.21 -12.39 1.39
N GLY A 109 7.92 -11.30 1.09
CA GLY A 109 7.38 -10.14 0.39
C GLY A 109 6.39 -9.30 1.20
N PRO A 110 5.76 -8.31 0.55
CA PRO A 110 4.97 -7.28 1.22
C PRO A 110 3.64 -7.83 1.77
N ALA A 111 3.01 -8.76 1.06
CA ALA A 111 1.75 -9.37 1.51
C ALA A 111 1.93 -10.10 2.86
N THR A 112 3.06 -10.78 3.06
CA THR A 112 3.35 -11.44 4.34
C THR A 112 3.63 -10.42 5.44
N ALA A 113 4.36 -9.33 5.15
CA ALA A 113 4.58 -8.26 6.13
C ALA A 113 3.26 -7.63 6.59
N LEU A 114 2.34 -7.37 5.67
CA LEU A 114 0.99 -6.89 5.99
C LEU A 114 0.23 -7.90 6.86
N MET A 115 0.19 -9.19 6.46
CA MET A 115 -0.53 -10.23 7.20
C MET A 115 0.04 -10.50 8.61
N CYS A 116 1.34 -10.30 8.82
CA CYS A 116 1.98 -10.47 10.13
C CYS A 116 1.88 -9.23 11.03
N SER A 117 1.40 -8.09 10.52
CA SER A 117 1.25 -6.87 11.30
C SER A 117 -0.10 -6.82 12.02
N ASP A 118 -0.07 -6.58 13.34
CA ASP A 118 -1.27 -6.33 14.13
C ASP A 118 -1.88 -4.92 13.87
N ASP A 119 -1.06 -4.01 13.34
CA ASP A 119 -1.39 -2.60 13.16
C ASP A 119 -1.91 -2.25 11.76
N ALA A 120 -1.55 -3.04 10.75
CA ALA A 120 -1.96 -2.79 9.37
C ALA A 120 -3.34 -3.39 9.06
N TYR A 121 -4.06 -2.75 8.15
CA TYR A 121 -5.18 -3.39 7.45
C TYR A 121 -4.74 -3.80 6.03
N ALA A 122 -5.49 -4.67 5.36
CA ALA A 122 -5.24 -4.97 3.96
C ALA A 122 -6.54 -5.00 3.15
N GLU A 123 -6.50 -4.43 1.96
CA GLU A 123 -7.58 -4.49 0.98
C GLU A 123 -7.40 -5.73 0.09
N MET A 124 -8.48 -6.41 -0.26
CA MET A 124 -8.48 -7.51 -1.23
C MET A 124 -9.66 -7.38 -2.21
N ILE A 125 -9.39 -7.66 -3.50
CA ILE A 125 -10.43 -7.68 -4.53
C ILE A 125 -11.16 -9.02 -4.47
N PHE A 126 -12.45 -9.00 -4.10
CA PHE A 126 -13.22 -10.21 -3.78
C PHE A 126 -14.04 -10.74 -4.97
N ASP A 127 -13.38 -10.96 -6.11
CA ASP A 127 -14.02 -11.43 -7.35
C ASP A 127 -13.60 -12.84 -7.78
N THR A 128 -12.66 -13.47 -7.05
CA THR A 128 -12.03 -14.77 -7.35
C THR A 128 -11.23 -14.86 -8.66
N HIS A 129 -11.15 -13.76 -9.41
CA HIS A 129 -10.34 -13.63 -10.62
C HIS A 129 -8.95 -13.07 -10.29
N HIS A 130 -8.91 -11.98 -9.52
CA HIS A 130 -7.65 -11.36 -9.09
C HIS A 130 -6.88 -12.23 -8.11
N VAL A 131 -7.61 -12.89 -7.20
CA VAL A 131 -7.02 -13.67 -6.11
C VAL A 131 -7.72 -15.01 -5.97
N HIS A 132 -6.95 -16.09 -5.93
CA HIS A 132 -7.48 -17.44 -5.75
C HIS A 132 -8.20 -17.58 -4.39
N PRO A 133 -9.36 -18.26 -4.31
CA PRO A 133 -10.16 -18.35 -3.07
C PRO A 133 -9.42 -18.87 -1.83
N ALA A 134 -8.38 -19.68 -2.01
CA ALA A 134 -7.56 -20.16 -0.90
C ALA A 134 -6.82 -19.02 -0.16
N LEU A 135 -6.43 -17.96 -0.87
CA LEU A 135 -5.74 -16.82 -0.27
C LEU A 135 -6.69 -15.92 0.54
N PHE A 136 -7.96 -15.79 0.15
CA PHE A 136 -8.96 -15.14 1.01
C PHE A 136 -9.12 -15.89 2.33
N ARG A 137 -9.22 -17.23 2.27
CA ARG A 137 -9.34 -18.07 3.47
C ARG A 137 -8.10 -17.98 4.36
N LEU A 138 -6.91 -17.92 3.76
CA LEU A 138 -5.67 -17.72 4.50
C LEU A 138 -5.66 -16.36 5.20
N ALA A 139 -5.86 -15.28 4.44
CA ALA A 139 -5.84 -13.91 4.97
C ALA A 139 -6.87 -13.73 6.09
N HIS A 140 -8.10 -14.22 5.92
CA HIS A 140 -9.14 -14.17 6.94
C HIS A 140 -8.78 -14.90 8.24
N ARG A 141 -7.95 -15.95 8.18
CA ARG A 141 -7.52 -16.69 9.38
C ARG A 141 -6.43 -15.96 10.16
N VAL A 142 -5.59 -15.18 9.48
CA VAL A 142 -4.40 -14.56 10.09
C VAL A 142 -4.58 -13.07 10.36
N MET A 143 -5.49 -12.41 9.64
CA MET A 143 -5.68 -10.96 9.70
C MET A 143 -7.14 -10.62 9.97
N GLY A 144 -7.40 -10.04 11.15
CA GLY A 144 -8.73 -9.55 11.55
C GLY A 144 -9.13 -8.21 10.90
N ARG A 145 -8.23 -7.57 10.15
CA ARG A 145 -8.36 -6.22 9.59
C ARG A 145 -8.37 -6.24 8.05
N LEU A 146 -9.11 -7.20 7.50
CA LEU A 146 -9.27 -7.38 6.06
C LEU A 146 -10.45 -6.57 5.52
N LEU A 147 -10.24 -5.82 4.45
CA LEU A 147 -11.24 -5.01 3.76
C LEU A 147 -11.48 -5.55 2.35
N PHE A 148 -12.72 -5.81 1.97
CA PHE A 148 -13.04 -6.16 0.59
C PHE A 148 -13.34 -4.92 -0.24
N VAL A 149 -12.68 -4.83 -1.40
CA VAL A 149 -12.82 -3.73 -2.35
C VAL A 149 -13.20 -4.27 -3.72
N THR A 150 -13.82 -3.43 -4.56
CA THR A 150 -14.09 -3.78 -5.96
C THR A 150 -12.90 -3.48 -6.86
N ASP A 151 -12.12 -2.45 -6.52
CA ASP A 151 -11.09 -1.82 -7.40
C ASP A 151 -11.61 -1.47 -8.80
N ALA A 152 -12.93 -1.27 -8.92
CA ALA A 152 -13.58 -0.86 -10.15
C ALA A 152 -13.45 0.67 -10.36
N MET A 153 -13.33 1.09 -11.62
CA MET A 153 -13.27 2.50 -12.05
C MET A 153 -14.63 3.02 -12.49
#